data_AF-A0A0F8X789-F1
#
_entry.id   AF-A0A0F8X789-F1
#
_cell.length_a   1.000
_cell.length_b   1.000
_cell.length_c   1.000
_cell.angle_alpha   90.00
_cell.angle_beta   90.00
_cell.angle_gamma   90.00
#
_symmetry.space_group_name_H-M   'P 1'
#
loop_
_entity.id
_entity.type
_entity.pdbx_description
1 polymer ?
#
loop_
_entity_poly.entity_id
_entity_poly.type
_entity_poly.pdbx_seq_one_letter_code
_entity_poly.pdbx_strand_id
1 'polypeptide(L)'
;EFIDEFQQYFPTALIKKCMTFMRWEYKEHYNKSLRYYEGVDYAGPGKDDNAFVTGEMQSNNDLRIVMVEESDEPNTVKTNRRIVAKDGDFNFRKLFVDSGGFGCGPSDELTEKLGRKVIGLNNAKKSIDKNTERTNKILKEDLYSNAKVLMEQGKIPMIDSLPLLNSLRSMTFEYTPGKRFVIKGKNSHLAEAFVRVCWASKAKSLNLYVF
;
A
#
# COMPACT_ATOMS: atom_id res chain seq x y z
N GLU A 1 -11.36 25.97 10.84
CA GLU A 1 -10.63 24.70 11.02
C GLU A 1 -11.47 23.51 11.49
N PHE A 2 -12.77 23.63 11.78
CA PHE A 2 -13.57 22.51 12.33
C PHE A 2 -14.25 21.56 11.29
N ILE A 3 -14.27 21.92 9.99
CA ILE A 3 -15.02 21.15 8.97
C ILE A 3 -14.19 19.98 8.41
N ASP A 4 -12.86 20.10 8.39
CA ASP A 4 -11.98 19.09 7.78
C ASP A 4 -11.93 17.76 8.55
N GLU A 5 -12.10 17.76 9.87
CA GLU A 5 -12.10 16.51 10.67
C GLU A 5 -13.30 15.60 10.35
N PHE A 6 -14.46 16.15 10.00
CA PHE A 6 -15.66 15.35 9.71
C PHE A 6 -15.58 14.59 8.38
N GLN A 7 -14.72 15.01 7.46
CA GLN A 7 -14.55 14.36 6.16
C GLN A 7 -13.28 13.51 6.07
N GLN A 8 -12.51 13.42 7.15
CA GLN A 8 -11.30 12.63 7.18
C GLN A 8 -11.62 11.12 7.11
N TYR A 9 -11.00 10.42 6.16
CA TYR A 9 -11.23 8.99 5.99
C TYR A 9 -10.57 8.15 7.09
N PHE A 10 -9.32 8.51 7.44
CA PHE A 10 -8.57 7.96 8.56
C PHE A 10 -8.49 8.98 9.70
N PRO A 11 -9.32 8.85 10.75
CA PRO A 11 -9.28 9.79 11.87
C PRO A 11 -7.87 9.89 12.46
N THR A 12 -7.41 11.10 12.77
CA THR A 12 -6.07 11.32 13.33
C THR A 12 -5.81 10.48 14.59
N ALA A 13 -6.82 10.30 15.44
CA ALA A 13 -6.73 9.44 16.63
C ALA A 13 -6.48 7.96 16.28
N LEU A 14 -7.10 7.46 15.19
CA LEU A 14 -6.89 6.09 14.71
C LEU A 14 -5.47 5.90 14.17
N ILE A 15 -4.96 6.86 13.40
CA ILE A 15 -3.59 6.85 12.87
C ILE A 15 -2.60 6.80 14.05
N LYS A 16 -2.75 7.72 15.02
CA LYS A 16 -1.87 7.79 16.20
C LYS A 16 -1.92 6.54 17.07
N LYS A 17 -3.09 5.91 17.21
CA LYS A 17 -3.24 4.65 17.95
C LYS A 17 -2.44 3.51 17.31
N CYS A 18 -2.26 3.53 16.01
CA CYS A 18 -1.50 2.53 15.27
C CYS A 18 0.01 2.83 15.24
N MET A 19 0.42 4.09 15.43
CA MET A 19 1.83 4.48 15.45
C MET A 19 2.50 4.08 16.75
N THR A 20 3.74 3.61 16.64
CA THR A 20 4.57 3.13 17.74
C THR A 20 5.78 4.04 17.89
N PHE A 21 6.30 4.17 19.12
CA PHE A 21 7.54 4.91 19.40
C PHE A 21 8.80 4.19 18.87
N MET A 22 8.64 3.00 18.27
CA MET A 22 9.75 2.20 17.80
C MET A 22 10.30 2.79 16.51
N ARG A 23 11.61 3.08 16.53
CA ARG A 23 12.40 3.21 15.30
C ARG A 23 12.71 1.81 14.80
N TRP A 24 12.62 1.63 13.49
CA TRP A 24 12.96 0.37 12.85
C TRP A 24 14.20 0.60 12.00
N GLU A 25 15.19 -0.25 12.19
CA GLU A 25 16.46 -0.21 11.49
C GLU A 25 16.77 -1.59 10.91
N TYR A 26 17.09 -1.63 9.61
CA TYR A 26 17.29 -2.87 8.87
C TYR A 26 18.33 -3.78 9.53
N LYS A 27 19.48 -3.23 9.91
CA LYS A 27 20.60 -4.02 10.47
C LYS A 27 20.29 -4.68 11.81
N GLU A 28 19.38 -4.09 12.58
CA GLU A 28 19.07 -4.55 13.94
C GLU A 28 17.79 -5.38 14.00
N HIS A 29 16.79 -5.01 13.21
CA HIS A 29 15.42 -5.52 13.36
C HIS A 29 15.01 -6.48 12.24
N TYR A 30 15.76 -6.53 11.12
CA TYR A 30 15.44 -7.45 10.04
C TYR A 30 15.50 -8.91 10.51
N ASN A 31 14.44 -9.65 10.21
CA ASN A 31 14.35 -11.06 10.55
C ASN A 31 13.96 -11.88 9.33
N LYS A 32 14.92 -12.62 8.78
CA LYS A 32 14.74 -13.52 7.63
C LYS A 32 13.63 -14.58 7.78
N SER A 33 13.17 -14.89 9.00
CA SER A 33 12.08 -15.85 9.22
C SER A 33 10.69 -15.23 8.99
N LEU A 34 10.60 -13.89 8.96
CA LEU A 34 9.35 -13.18 8.71
C LEU A 34 9.10 -13.03 7.21
N ARG A 35 7.86 -12.65 6.88
CA ARG A 35 7.46 -12.39 5.49
C ARG A 35 7.35 -10.90 5.28
N TYR A 36 8.14 -10.38 4.36
CA TYR A 36 8.12 -8.97 3.99
C TYR A 36 7.28 -8.75 2.73
N TYR A 37 6.66 -7.57 2.68
CA TYR A 37 5.83 -7.10 1.57
C TYR A 37 6.14 -5.63 1.32
N GLU A 38 5.97 -5.19 0.08
CA GLU A 38 6.15 -3.80 -0.29
C GLU A 38 4.93 -3.30 -1.06
N GLY A 39 4.45 -2.12 -0.69
CA GLY A 39 3.48 -1.35 -1.47
C GLY A 39 4.20 -0.20 -2.16
N VAL A 40 3.90 0.00 -3.43
CA VAL A 40 4.53 1.02 -4.27
C VAL A 40 3.46 1.89 -4.93
N ASP A 41 3.63 3.20 -4.83
CA ASP A 41 2.89 4.20 -5.61
C ASP A 41 3.89 4.95 -6.51
N TYR A 42 3.69 4.85 -7.83
CA TYR A 42 4.56 5.52 -8.80
C TYR A 42 4.11 6.95 -9.05
N ALA A 43 5.08 7.86 -9.00
CA ALA A 43 4.92 9.20 -9.52
C ALA A 43 4.73 9.18 -11.04
N GLY A 44 3.84 10.02 -11.55
CA GLY A 44 3.83 10.35 -12.97
C GLY A 44 4.97 11.34 -13.31
N PRO A 45 5.35 11.51 -14.58
CA PRO A 45 6.38 12.47 -14.98
C PRO A 45 5.93 13.89 -14.60
N GLY A 46 6.72 14.60 -13.80
CA GLY A 46 6.40 15.95 -13.32
C GLY A 46 5.34 16.03 -12.22
N LYS A 47 5.10 14.93 -11.49
CA LYS A 47 4.20 14.86 -10.32
C LYS A 47 4.98 14.54 -9.04
N ASP A 48 4.23 14.59 -7.92
CA ASP A 48 4.54 14.18 -6.55
C ASP A 48 5.47 12.95 -6.45
N ASP A 49 6.17 12.78 -5.33
CA ASP A 49 7.18 11.74 -5.12
C ASP A 49 6.63 10.30 -5.25
N ASN A 50 7.50 9.38 -5.69
CA ASN A 50 7.24 7.95 -5.58
C ASN A 50 7.20 7.55 -4.10
N ALA A 51 6.30 6.65 -3.74
CA ALA A 51 6.17 6.17 -2.37
C ALA A 51 6.43 4.66 -2.25
N PHE A 52 7.16 4.28 -1.20
CA PHE A 52 7.43 2.89 -0.85
C PHE A 52 7.08 2.66 0.61
N VAL A 53 6.24 1.67 0.88
CA VAL A 53 5.88 1.26 2.24
C VAL A 53 6.15 -0.21 2.40
N THR A 54 7.03 -0.56 3.34
CA THR A 54 7.38 -1.93 3.66
C THR A 54 6.63 -2.39 4.90
N GLY A 55 5.99 -3.55 4.78
CA GLY A 55 5.32 -4.23 5.86
C GLY A 55 5.94 -5.60 6.13
N GLU A 56 6.08 -5.96 7.40
CA GLU A 56 6.45 -7.30 7.83
C GLU A 56 5.26 -7.99 8.50
N MET A 57 5.00 -9.23 8.09
CA MET A 57 3.92 -10.03 8.65
C MET A 57 4.45 -10.84 9.83
N GLN A 58 3.93 -10.51 11.01
CA GLN A 58 4.24 -11.16 12.27
C GLN A 58 3.64 -12.57 12.34
N SER A 59 4.09 -13.37 13.31
CA SER A 59 3.60 -14.73 13.55
C SER A 59 2.11 -14.76 13.91
N ASN A 60 1.61 -13.74 14.61
CA ASN A 60 0.19 -13.57 14.95
C ASN A 60 -0.67 -13.07 13.76
N ASN A 61 -0.08 -12.92 12.57
CA ASN A 61 -0.69 -12.35 11.36
C ASN A 61 -0.97 -10.84 11.40
N ASP A 62 -0.37 -10.09 12.33
CA ASP A 62 -0.36 -8.64 12.25
C ASP A 62 0.61 -8.18 11.16
N LEU A 63 0.23 -7.14 10.42
CA LEU A 63 1.08 -6.53 9.40
C LEU A 63 1.69 -5.27 9.98
N ARG A 64 2.95 -5.35 10.43
CA ARG A 64 3.65 -4.19 10.97
C ARG A 64 4.28 -3.38 9.85
N ILE A 65 4.01 -2.08 9.78
CA ILE A 65 4.71 -1.17 8.86
C ILE A 65 6.04 -0.77 9.49
N VAL A 66 7.12 -1.07 8.77
CA VAL A 66 8.49 -0.99 9.29
C VAL A 66 9.38 -0.02 8.54
N MET A 67 8.99 0.37 7.32
CA MET A 67 9.75 1.35 6.55
C MET A 67 8.79 2.14 5.67
N VAL A 68 9.05 3.44 5.59
CA VAL A 68 8.31 4.40 4.77
C VAL A 68 9.36 5.25 4.08
N GLU A 69 9.34 5.28 2.76
CA GLU A 69 10.29 6.04 1.95
C GLU A 69 9.58 6.78 0.83
N GLU A 70 10.15 7.92 0.48
CA GLU A 70 9.75 8.75 -0.66
C GLU A 70 10.94 8.91 -1.60
N SER A 71 10.68 9.09 -2.90
CA SER A 71 11.72 9.39 -3.87
C SER A 71 11.18 10.28 -4.98
N ASP A 72 11.85 11.40 -5.19
CA ASP A 72 11.61 12.37 -6.25
C ASP A 72 12.13 11.90 -7.63
N GLU A 73 12.69 10.69 -7.74
CA GLU A 73 13.28 10.17 -8.98
C GLU A 73 12.21 9.99 -10.06
N PRO A 74 12.22 10.79 -11.14
CA PRO A 74 11.19 10.72 -12.18
C PRO A 74 11.40 9.52 -13.13
N ASN A 75 12.58 8.91 -13.12
CA ASN A 75 12.90 7.80 -14.01
C ASN A 75 12.41 6.46 -13.44
N THR A 76 11.34 5.94 -14.03
CA THR A 76 10.72 4.66 -13.66
C THR A 76 11.69 3.47 -13.71
N VAL A 77 12.64 3.45 -14.64
CA VAL A 77 13.65 2.37 -14.73
C VAL A 77 14.58 2.40 -13.52
N LYS A 78 15.00 3.60 -13.07
CA LYS A 78 15.82 3.73 -11.85
C LYS A 78 15.01 3.37 -10.61
N THR A 79 13.75 3.79 -10.54
CA THR A 79 12.83 3.35 -9.48
C THR A 79 12.69 1.83 -9.45
N ASN A 80 12.53 1.18 -10.60
CA ASN A 80 12.46 -0.27 -10.70
C ASN A 80 13.77 -0.94 -10.25
N ARG A 81 14.93 -0.38 -10.59
CA ARG A 81 16.22 -0.87 -10.09
C ARG A 81 16.32 -0.77 -8.56
N ARG A 82 15.82 0.32 -7.97
CA ARG A 82 15.76 0.48 -6.50
C ARG A 82 14.89 -0.61 -5.88
N ILE A 83 13.70 -0.85 -6.42
CA ILE A 83 12.79 -1.91 -5.95
C ILE A 83 13.45 -3.29 -6.04
N VAL A 84 14.12 -3.60 -7.15
CA VAL A 84 14.85 -4.87 -7.33
C VAL A 84 15.99 -5.01 -6.33
N ALA A 85 16.76 -3.95 -6.08
CA ALA A 85 17.82 -3.97 -5.08
C ALA A 85 17.25 -4.24 -3.67
N LYS A 86 16.15 -3.57 -3.33
CA LYS A 86 15.46 -3.75 -2.05
C LYS A 86 14.83 -5.13 -1.90
N ASP A 87 14.31 -5.73 -2.98
CA ASP A 87 13.90 -7.13 -2.99
C ASP A 87 15.09 -8.08 -2.76
N GLY A 88 16.28 -7.73 -3.25
CA GLY A 88 17.51 -8.47 -2.95
C GLY A 88 17.84 -8.50 -1.45
N ASP A 89 17.59 -7.39 -0.75
CA ASP A 89 17.80 -7.28 0.70
C ASP A 89 16.68 -7.99 1.49
N PHE A 90 15.43 -7.61 1.25
CA PHE A 90 14.29 -8.07 2.06
C PHE A 90 13.73 -9.43 1.64
N ASN A 91 13.99 -9.86 0.40
CA ASN A 91 13.34 -10.99 -0.26
C ASN A 91 11.80 -10.93 -0.12
N PHE A 92 11.20 -9.90 -0.73
CA PHE A 92 9.76 -9.67 -0.60
C PHE A 92 8.97 -10.87 -1.11
N ARG A 93 7.98 -11.27 -0.30
CA ARG A 93 7.05 -12.33 -0.70
C ARG A 93 6.13 -11.86 -1.81
N LYS A 94 5.65 -10.62 -1.71
CA LYS A 94 4.86 -9.94 -2.75
C LYS A 94 5.15 -8.44 -2.76
N LEU A 95 5.12 -7.87 -3.95
CA LEU A 95 5.17 -6.42 -4.19
C LEU A 95 3.82 -6.01 -4.77
N PHE A 96 3.18 -5.00 -4.19
CA PHE A 96 1.89 -4.49 -4.62
C PHE A 96 2.09 -3.14 -5.27
N VAL A 97 1.99 -3.11 -6.60
CA VAL A 97 2.27 -1.93 -7.42
C VAL A 97 0.98 -1.36 -7.98
N ASP A 98 0.93 -0.04 -8.17
CA ASP A 98 -0.14 0.55 -8.95
C ASP A 98 -0.06 0.08 -10.40
N SER A 99 -1.13 -0.54 -10.90
CA SER A 99 -1.24 -0.91 -12.32
C SER A 99 -2.30 -0.09 -13.06
N GLY A 100 -2.82 0.98 -12.45
CA GLY A 100 -3.67 1.98 -13.10
C GLY A 100 -2.85 3.14 -13.68
N GLY A 101 -3.23 3.66 -14.86
CA GLY A 101 -2.58 4.85 -15.44
C GLY A 101 -1.10 4.67 -15.77
N PHE A 102 -0.24 5.57 -15.28
CA PHE A 102 1.20 5.59 -15.58
C PHE A 102 1.97 4.39 -14.98
N GLY A 103 1.43 3.74 -13.93
CA GLY A 103 2.04 2.58 -13.27
C GLY A 103 1.97 1.28 -14.08
N CYS A 104 1.21 1.23 -15.19
CA CYS A 104 1.09 0.03 -16.01
C CYS A 104 2.43 -0.40 -16.65
N GLY A 105 3.19 0.53 -17.23
CA GLY A 105 4.49 0.22 -17.86
C GLY A 105 5.59 -0.23 -16.86
N PRO A 106 5.80 0.49 -15.74
CA PRO A 106 6.75 0.08 -14.70
C PRO A 106 6.45 -1.31 -14.11
N SER A 107 5.18 -1.72 -14.11
CA SER A 107 4.76 -3.02 -13.58
C SER A 107 5.18 -4.21 -14.43
N ASP A 108 5.27 -4.06 -15.76
CA ASP A 108 5.69 -5.12 -16.68
C ASP A 108 7.19 -5.41 -16.54
N GLU A 109 8.04 -4.37 -16.52
CA GLU A 109 9.49 -4.52 -16.32
C GLU A 109 9.81 -5.16 -14.96
N LEU A 110 9.09 -4.77 -13.90
CA LEU A 110 9.24 -5.41 -12.59
C LEU A 110 8.81 -6.88 -12.63
N THR A 111 7.71 -7.19 -13.32
CA THR A 111 7.21 -8.56 -13.45
C THR A 111 8.22 -9.43 -14.22
N GLU A 112 8.88 -8.88 -15.23
CA GLU A 112 9.96 -9.59 -15.95
C GLU A 112 11.15 -9.89 -15.01
N LYS A 113 11.55 -8.93 -14.18
CA LYS A 113 12.72 -9.06 -13.29
C LYS A 113 12.48 -9.90 -12.04
N LEU A 114 11.31 -9.77 -11.42
CA LEU A 114 10.99 -10.35 -10.12
C LEU A 114 9.96 -11.50 -10.23
N GLY A 115 9.32 -11.65 -11.38
CA GLY A 115 8.35 -12.71 -11.64
C GLY A 115 7.03 -12.53 -10.88
N ARG A 116 6.47 -13.66 -10.47
CA ARG A 116 5.09 -13.76 -9.93
C ARG A 116 4.87 -13.10 -8.56
N LYS A 117 5.92 -12.55 -7.93
CA LYS A 117 5.78 -11.81 -6.67
C LYS A 117 5.21 -10.41 -6.89
N VAL A 118 5.31 -9.86 -8.11
CA VAL A 118 4.75 -8.54 -8.46
C VAL A 118 3.25 -8.69 -8.73
N ILE A 119 2.45 -7.92 -7.99
CA ILE A 119 0.99 -7.91 -8.06
C ILE A 119 0.54 -6.50 -8.43
N GLY A 120 0.07 -6.33 -9.67
CA GLY A 120 -0.60 -5.12 -10.10
C GLY A 120 -1.97 -4.97 -9.44
N LEU A 121 -2.19 -3.88 -8.72
CA LEU A 121 -3.49 -3.51 -8.17
C LEU A 121 -4.09 -2.43 -9.06
N ASN A 122 -5.08 -2.80 -9.87
CA ASN A 122 -5.74 -1.87 -10.79
C ASN A 122 -6.95 -1.22 -10.13
N ASN A 123 -6.80 0.03 -9.70
CA ASN A 123 -7.83 0.85 -9.07
C ASN A 123 -8.95 1.32 -10.04
N ALA A 124 -8.98 0.86 -11.29
CA ALA A 124 -9.97 1.31 -12.29
C ALA A 124 -11.37 0.68 -12.08
N LYS A 125 -12.41 1.49 -12.37
CA LYS A 125 -13.84 1.16 -12.15
C LYS A 125 -14.24 -0.26 -12.62
N LYS A 126 -15.18 -0.88 -11.88
CA LYS A 126 -15.99 -2.04 -12.30
C LYS A 126 -16.52 -1.81 -13.72
N SER A 127 -16.10 -2.63 -14.68
CA SER A 127 -16.86 -2.80 -15.93
C SER A 127 -18.14 -3.54 -15.58
N ILE A 128 -19.26 -3.06 -16.09
CA ILE A 128 -20.57 -3.69 -15.91
C ILE A 128 -20.52 -5.06 -16.57
N ASP A 129 -20.89 -6.08 -15.79
CA ASP A 129 -20.85 -7.47 -16.17
C ASP A 129 -22.05 -7.82 -17.07
N LYS A 130 -21.77 -8.30 -18.28
CA LYS A 130 -22.68 -9.16 -19.02
C LYS A 130 -21.82 -10.19 -19.75
N ASN A 131 -21.69 -11.35 -19.10
CA ASN A 131 -21.10 -12.57 -19.60
C ASN A 131 -19.57 -12.62 -19.66
N THR A 132 -19.06 -13.73 -19.12
CA THR A 132 -17.73 -14.34 -19.28
C THR A 132 -16.56 -13.76 -18.48
N GLU A 133 -16.03 -14.63 -17.63
CA GLU A 133 -14.71 -14.64 -16.98
C GLU A 133 -14.40 -13.60 -15.88
N ARG A 134 -14.37 -14.15 -14.65
CA ARG A 134 -14.06 -13.47 -13.39
C ARG A 134 -12.66 -12.86 -13.36
N THR A 135 -12.54 -11.58 -13.68
CA THR A 135 -11.46 -10.73 -13.16
C THR A 135 -12.08 -9.65 -12.27
N ASN A 136 -12.22 -9.95 -10.98
CA ASN A 136 -12.66 -8.97 -9.99
C ASN A 136 -11.58 -7.89 -9.88
N LYS A 137 -11.80 -6.73 -10.52
CA LYS A 137 -10.99 -5.53 -10.30
C LYS A 137 -11.10 -5.12 -8.84
N ILE A 138 -9.96 -4.85 -8.20
CA ILE A 138 -9.91 -4.35 -6.83
C ILE A 138 -10.10 -2.83 -6.90
N LEU A 139 -11.14 -2.32 -6.27
CA LEU A 139 -11.39 -0.88 -6.29
C LEU A 139 -10.50 -0.17 -5.28
N LYS A 140 -10.19 1.11 -5.57
CA LYS A 140 -9.47 1.97 -4.64
C LYS A 140 -10.15 1.96 -3.26
N GLU A 141 -11.47 2.07 -3.25
CA GLU A 141 -12.27 2.07 -2.04
C GLU A 141 -12.11 0.77 -1.22
N ASP A 142 -11.89 -0.37 -1.89
CA ASP A 142 -11.66 -1.67 -1.23
C ASP A 142 -10.30 -1.71 -0.51
N LEU A 143 -9.25 -1.18 -1.14
CA LEU A 143 -7.91 -1.09 -0.54
C LEU A 143 -7.93 -0.24 0.73
N TYR A 144 -8.53 0.95 0.62
CA TYR A 144 -8.68 1.87 1.73
C TYR A 144 -9.53 1.29 2.86
N SER A 145 -10.64 0.62 2.53
CA SER A 145 -11.52 0.00 3.52
C SER A 145 -10.82 -1.16 4.23
N ASN A 146 -10.06 -1.98 3.50
CA ASN A 146 -9.26 -3.05 4.09
C ASN A 146 -8.22 -2.47 5.08
N ALA A 147 -7.49 -1.44 4.68
CA ALA A 147 -6.52 -0.79 5.55
C ALA A 147 -7.18 -0.21 6.82
N LYS A 148 -8.31 0.49 6.67
CA LYS A 148 -9.05 1.05 7.81
C LYS A 148 -9.50 -0.01 8.79
N VAL A 149 -10.08 -1.11 8.31
CA VAL A 149 -10.51 -2.23 9.16
C VAL A 149 -9.34 -2.82 9.94
N LEU A 150 -8.18 -2.99 9.30
CA LEU A 150 -6.99 -3.51 9.96
C LEU A 150 -6.45 -2.54 11.04
N MET A 151 -6.48 -1.24 10.77
CA MET A 151 -6.11 -0.21 11.75
C MET A 151 -7.08 -0.22 12.94
N GLU A 152 -8.39 -0.27 12.70
CA GLU A 152 -9.41 -0.33 13.76
C GLU A 152 -9.27 -1.58 14.65
N GLN A 153 -8.85 -2.70 14.05
CA GLN A 153 -8.55 -3.95 14.74
C GLN A 153 -7.20 -3.95 15.47
N GLY A 154 -6.36 -2.91 15.30
CA GLY A 154 -5.02 -2.85 15.88
C GLY A 154 -4.02 -3.82 15.23
N LYS A 155 -4.29 -4.30 14.01
CA LYS A 155 -3.46 -5.28 13.28
C LYS A 155 -2.40 -4.66 12.40
N ILE A 156 -2.30 -3.33 12.40
CA ILE A 156 -1.25 -2.59 11.69
C ILE A 156 -0.52 -1.65 12.65
N PRO A 157 0.39 -2.17 13.50
CA PRO A 157 1.35 -1.32 14.17
C PRO A 157 2.25 -0.64 13.13
N MET A 158 2.49 0.66 13.26
CA MET A 158 3.29 1.46 12.33
C MET A 158 4.47 2.10 13.06
N ILE A 159 5.59 2.28 12.36
CA ILE A 159 6.65 3.17 12.84
C ILE A 159 6.15 4.62 12.96
N ASP A 160 6.76 5.40 13.86
CA ASP A 160 6.52 6.84 13.94
C ASP A 160 7.13 7.55 12.73
N SER A 161 6.28 7.82 11.74
CA SER A 161 6.64 8.49 10.49
C SER A 161 5.71 9.68 10.28
N LEU A 162 6.24 10.89 10.48
CA LEU A 162 5.52 12.13 10.24
C LEU A 162 5.03 12.27 8.79
N PRO A 163 5.83 11.90 7.75
CA PRO A 163 5.34 11.87 6.37
C PRO A 163 4.13 10.95 6.18
N LEU A 164 4.18 9.71 6.70
CA LEU A 164 3.05 8.78 6.59
C LEU A 164 1.82 9.31 7.34
N LEU A 165 2.01 9.87 8.54
CA LEU A 165 0.94 10.49 9.31
C LEU A 165 0.25 11.58 8.49
N ASN A 166 1.02 12.50 7.93
CA ASN A 166 0.48 13.62 7.16
C ASN A 166 -0.24 13.15 5.90
N SER A 167 0.30 12.14 5.22
CA SER A 167 -0.32 11.57 4.02
C SER A 167 -1.67 10.93 4.35
N LEU A 168 -1.72 10.03 5.35
CA LEU A 168 -2.96 9.40 5.82
C LEU A 168 -3.96 10.43 6.34
N ARG A 169 -3.48 11.45 7.06
CA ARG A 169 -4.30 12.52 7.61
C ARG A 169 -4.97 13.35 6.52
N SER A 170 -4.32 13.49 5.36
CA SER A 170 -4.83 14.26 4.22
C SER A 170 -5.95 13.57 3.44
N MET A 171 -6.22 12.29 3.73
CA MET A 171 -7.24 11.52 3.03
C MET A 171 -8.64 11.90 3.50
N THR A 172 -9.46 12.36 2.57
CA THR A 172 -10.86 12.69 2.78
C THR A 172 -11.78 11.81 1.93
N PHE A 173 -13.06 11.80 2.28
CA PHE A 173 -14.08 11.11 1.51
C PHE A 173 -15.28 12.02 1.21
N GLU A 174 -15.92 11.77 0.08
CA GLU A 174 -17.11 12.48 -0.37
C GLU A 174 -18.15 11.47 -0.90
N TYR A 175 -19.42 11.77 -0.65
CA TYR A 175 -20.54 11.09 -1.32
C TYR A 175 -20.98 11.95 -2.51
N THR A 176 -20.79 11.46 -3.73
CA THR A 176 -21.30 12.19 -4.90
C THR A 176 -22.79 11.89 -5.12
N PRO A 177 -23.54 12.77 -5.83
CA PRO A 177 -24.90 12.50 -6.25
C PRO A 177 -24.96 11.15 -6.98
N GLY A 178 -25.78 10.22 -6.51
CA GLY A 178 -25.79 8.82 -6.94
C GLY A 178 -25.14 7.80 -5.97
N LYS A 179 -24.85 8.20 -4.72
CA LYS A 179 -24.28 7.35 -3.64
C LYS A 179 -22.91 6.75 -3.95
N ARG A 180 -22.17 7.31 -4.90
CA ARG A 180 -20.81 6.87 -5.18
C ARG A 180 -19.89 7.47 -4.11
N PHE A 181 -19.33 6.60 -3.30
CA PHE A 181 -18.31 6.91 -2.31
C PHE A 181 -16.97 7.10 -3.03
N VAL A 182 -16.28 8.22 -2.78
CA VAL A 182 -15.00 8.53 -3.41
C VAL A 182 -14.01 9.00 -2.35
N ILE A 183 -12.80 8.45 -2.37
CA ILE A 183 -11.69 8.84 -1.49
C ILE A 183 -10.67 9.66 -2.29
N LYS A 184 -10.25 10.80 -1.74
CA LYS A 184 -9.25 11.71 -2.34
C LYS A 184 -8.29 12.22 -1.27
N GLY A 185 -7.10 12.62 -1.66
CA GLY A 185 -6.13 13.28 -0.78
C GLY A 185 -5.25 14.21 -1.59
N LYS A 186 -4.71 15.26 -0.95
CA LYS A 186 -3.80 16.21 -1.60
C LYS A 186 -2.35 15.75 -1.61
N ASN A 187 -1.94 14.96 -0.60
CA ASN A 187 -0.58 14.45 -0.45
C ASN A 187 -0.65 12.93 -0.20
N SER A 188 -1.22 12.19 -1.14
CA SER A 188 -1.71 10.83 -0.90
C SER A 188 -0.74 9.71 -1.28
N HIS A 189 0.40 9.98 -1.90
CA HIS A 189 1.28 8.93 -2.45
C HIS A 189 1.72 7.90 -1.39
N LEU A 190 2.15 8.34 -0.21
CA LEU A 190 2.43 7.44 0.91
C LEU A 190 1.19 6.68 1.40
N ALA A 191 0.02 7.31 1.46
CA ALA A 191 -1.24 6.66 1.79
C ALA A 191 -1.63 5.60 0.74
N GLU A 192 -1.42 5.87 -0.54
CA GLU A 192 -1.67 4.94 -1.65
C GLU A 192 -0.72 3.72 -1.55
N ALA A 193 0.57 3.93 -1.33
CA ALA A 193 1.53 2.85 -1.07
C ALA A 193 1.17 2.04 0.19
N PHE A 194 0.75 2.72 1.26
CA PHE A 194 0.33 2.10 2.52
C PHE A 194 -0.89 1.18 2.33
N VAL A 195 -1.96 1.63 1.67
CA VAL A 195 -3.15 0.80 1.48
C VAL A 195 -2.86 -0.42 0.58
N ARG A 196 -1.90 -0.29 -0.36
CA ARG A 196 -1.43 -1.40 -1.19
C ARG A 196 -0.69 -2.46 -0.37
N VAL A 197 0.24 -2.07 0.50
CA VAL A 197 0.93 -3.05 1.36
C VAL A 197 -0.04 -3.72 2.34
N CYS A 198 -1.08 -2.99 2.81
CA CYS A 198 -2.14 -3.56 3.66
C CYS A 198 -2.89 -4.71 3.00
N TRP A 199 -2.89 -4.79 1.67
CA TRP A 199 -3.48 -5.89 0.91
C TRP A 199 -2.74 -7.23 1.11
N ALA A 200 -1.51 -7.21 1.63
CA ALA A 200 -0.77 -8.41 2.03
C ALA A 200 -1.57 -9.33 2.97
N SER A 201 -2.40 -8.74 3.84
CA SER A 201 -3.28 -9.46 4.78
C SER A 201 -4.34 -10.32 4.07
N LYS A 202 -4.78 -9.92 2.88
CA LYS A 202 -5.76 -10.63 2.03
C LYS A 202 -5.10 -11.56 1.04
N ALA A 203 -3.89 -11.23 0.60
CA ALA A 203 -3.14 -11.99 -0.40
C ALA A 203 -2.52 -13.30 0.15
N LYS A 204 -2.97 -13.81 1.31
CA LYS A 204 -2.49 -15.05 1.91
C LYS A 204 -2.63 -16.19 0.90
N SER A 205 -1.52 -16.87 0.60
CA SER A 205 -1.58 -18.18 -0.05
C SER A 205 -2.20 -19.15 0.96
N LEU A 206 -3.16 -19.97 0.53
CA LEU A 206 -3.59 -21.12 1.31
C LEU A 206 -2.34 -21.93 1.71
N ASN A 207 -2.11 -22.08 3.02
CA ASN A 207 -1.26 -23.14 3.53
C ASN A 207 -2.10 -24.41 3.50
N LEU A 208 -2.18 -25.07 2.34
CA LEU A 208 -2.71 -26.43 2.22
C LEU A 208 -1.67 -27.39 2.82
N TYR A 209 -1.63 -27.48 4.15
CA TYR A 209 -1.09 -28.66 4.82
C TYR A 209 -2.28 -29.57 5.09
N VAL A 210 -2.43 -30.60 4.26
CA VAL A 210 -3.20 -31.79 4.61
C VAL A 210 -2.18 -32.74 5.23
N PHE A 211 -2.29 -32.99 6.53
CA PHE A 211 -1.65 -34.12 7.21
C PHE A 211 -2.70 -35.21 7.40
#